data_AF-A0A3M1HUB3-F1
#
_entry.id   AF-A0A3M1HUB3-F1
#
_cell.length_a   1.000
_cell.length_b   1.000
_cell.length_c   1.000
_cell.angle_alpha   90.00
_cell.angle_beta   90.00
_cell.angle_gamma   90.00
#
_symmetry.space_group_name_H-M   'P 1'
#
loop_
_entity.id
_entity.type
_entity.pdbx_description
1 polymer ?
#
loop_
_entity_poly.entity_id
_entity_poly.type
_entity_poly.pdbx_seq_one_letter_code
_entity_poly.pdbx_strand_id
1 'polypeptide(L)'
;MNKQWKKGWQKAETYPFWYSKQWKEGRDGGGKEIFLFLQKEIVNKEKTCGETLVKGIPLIYQGQFYFLKKGHRRGFLRKTWESFFSPSFWKWIPYYHELEKLDLKFPMPIGFGWLENSPILLTTFLQGENLWDLMEEQKLELVLTDSFFSLLGAQIGEFHKKGFLHGDLKPANLLVHSQEKRWRIAVVDLDNLKKRRFYSLFLGAKDLENFIRYG
;
A
#
# COMPACT_ATOMS: atom_id res chain seq x y z
N MET A 1 -12.71 17.63 28.04
CA MET A 1 -11.68 18.38 27.30
C MET A 1 -10.34 18.17 27.97
N ASN A 2 -9.40 17.43 27.36
CA ASN A 2 -8.07 17.27 27.91
C ASN A 2 -7.00 17.68 26.88
N LYS A 3 -6.21 18.67 27.29
CA LYS A 3 -5.15 19.32 26.52
C LYS A 3 -3.89 18.47 26.60
N GLN A 4 -3.48 17.81 25.51
CA GLN A 4 -2.09 17.43 25.24
C GLN A 4 -1.94 16.88 23.80
N TRP A 5 -2.14 17.74 22.79
CA TRP A 5 -1.81 17.41 21.40
C TRP A 5 -1.07 18.59 20.78
N LYS A 6 0.23 18.69 21.06
CA LYS A 6 1.15 19.62 20.39
C LYS A 6 2.44 18.88 20.08
N LYS A 7 2.63 18.47 18.81
CA LYS A 7 3.79 18.73 17.93
C LYS A 7 3.94 17.65 16.84
N GLY A 8 4.09 18.11 15.60
CA GLY A 8 4.80 17.41 14.51
C GLY A 8 3.95 16.73 13.43
N TRP A 9 3.53 17.44 12.38
CA TRP A 9 2.95 16.84 11.16
C TRP A 9 3.49 17.54 9.91
N GLN A 10 3.95 16.77 8.91
CA GLN A 10 4.43 17.24 7.61
C GLN A 10 3.87 16.37 6.47
N LYS A 11 3.51 17.00 5.35
CA LYS A 11 2.92 16.42 4.14
C LYS A 11 4.04 15.96 3.19
N ALA A 12 3.89 14.83 2.48
CA ALA A 12 4.71 14.54 1.31
C ALA A 12 3.97 15.02 0.08
N GLU A 13 4.51 16.03 -0.57
CA GLU A 13 4.15 16.37 -1.94
C GLU A 13 5.35 16.06 -2.82
N THR A 14 5.07 15.34 -3.91
CA THR A 14 5.83 15.25 -5.16
C THR A 14 7.32 15.55 -5.06
N TYR A 15 8.14 14.50 -5.10
CA TYR A 15 9.59 14.63 -5.29
C TYR A 15 9.86 15.46 -6.56
N PRO A 16 10.66 16.53 -6.49
CA PRO A 16 11.98 16.51 -5.87
C PRO A 16 12.27 17.65 -4.86
N PHE A 17 13.32 17.44 -4.06
CA PHE A 17 13.97 18.36 -3.11
C PHE A 17 13.45 18.47 -1.66
N TRP A 18 14.25 17.86 -0.76
CA TRP A 18 14.70 18.26 0.58
C TRP A 18 13.73 18.81 1.64
N TYR A 19 13.91 18.28 2.86
CA TYR A 19 13.72 18.96 4.15
C TYR A 19 13.88 20.49 4.07
N SER A 20 12.82 21.27 4.30
CA SER A 20 12.83 22.41 5.22
C SER A 20 11.48 23.14 5.30
N LYS A 21 11.16 23.59 6.53
CA LYS A 21 10.42 24.81 6.91
C LYS A 21 9.06 25.14 6.27
N GLN A 22 8.08 25.20 7.17
CA GLN A 22 6.88 26.07 7.14
C GLN A 22 5.93 25.88 5.95
N TRP A 23 4.92 25.05 6.21
CA TRP A 23 3.72 24.91 5.38
C TRP A 23 2.96 26.24 5.33
N LYS A 24 2.72 26.78 4.12
CA LYS A 24 1.77 27.86 3.84
C LYS A 24 0.50 27.26 3.25
N GLU A 25 -0.64 27.71 3.74
CA GLU A 25 -1.99 27.28 3.38
C GLU A 25 -2.30 27.50 1.89
N GLY A 26 -2.90 26.51 1.23
CA GLY A 26 -3.72 26.72 0.02
C GLY A 26 -3.66 25.62 -1.06
N ARG A 27 -4.86 25.11 -1.42
CA ARG A 27 -5.25 24.27 -2.59
C ARG A 27 -4.90 22.77 -2.47
N ASP A 28 -5.51 21.90 -1.65
CA ASP A 28 -6.94 21.60 -1.48
C ASP A 28 -7.17 20.92 -0.10
N GLY A 29 -8.23 21.32 0.61
CA GLY A 29 -8.49 20.96 2.01
C GLY A 29 -8.86 19.50 2.31
N GLY A 30 -9.14 18.67 1.30
CA GLY A 30 -9.77 17.35 1.46
C GLY A 30 -8.94 16.32 2.22
N GLY A 31 -7.61 16.25 2.01
CA GLY A 31 -6.77 15.23 2.66
C GLY A 31 -6.68 15.37 4.18
N LYS A 32 -6.72 16.61 4.69
CA LYS A 32 -6.71 16.89 6.14
C LYS A 32 -8.08 16.57 6.76
N GLU A 33 -9.16 16.88 6.06
CA GLU A 33 -10.51 16.58 6.52
C GLU A 33 -10.79 15.08 6.55
N ILE A 34 -10.36 14.35 5.51
CA ILE A 34 -10.37 12.88 5.49
C ILE A 34 -9.60 12.37 6.70
N PHE A 35 -8.37 12.83 6.93
CA PHE A 35 -7.55 12.33 8.02
C PHE A 35 -8.13 12.63 9.42
N LEU A 36 -8.69 13.83 9.63
CA LEU A 36 -9.34 14.21 10.88
C LEU A 36 -10.66 13.44 11.10
N PHE A 37 -11.42 13.18 10.04
CA PHE A 37 -12.58 12.30 10.07
C PHE A 37 -12.16 10.87 10.45
N LEU A 38 -11.12 10.35 9.80
CA LEU A 38 -10.60 9.02 10.06
C LEU A 38 -10.07 8.89 11.49
N GLN A 39 -9.38 9.89 12.04
CA GLN A 39 -8.97 9.86 13.45
C GLN A 39 -10.17 9.71 14.40
N LYS A 40 -11.31 10.37 14.12
CA LYS A 40 -12.53 10.20 14.92
C LYS A 40 -13.15 8.82 14.74
N GLU A 41 -13.26 8.34 13.51
CA GLU A 41 -13.85 7.04 13.18
C GLU A 41 -13.02 5.85 13.70
N ILE A 42 -11.70 5.89 13.55
CA ILE A 42 -10.79 4.83 14.01
C ILE A 42 -10.81 4.74 15.53
N VAL A 43 -10.78 5.87 16.24
CA VAL A 43 -10.88 5.89 17.71
C VAL A 43 -12.22 5.31 18.19
N ASN A 44 -13.30 5.49 17.42
CA ASN A 44 -14.59 4.89 17.73
C ASN A 44 -14.63 3.38 17.44
N LYS A 45 -14.00 2.92 16.35
CA LYS A 45 -13.93 1.49 15.98
C LYS A 45 -12.94 0.68 16.82
N GLU A 46 -11.84 1.27 17.29
CA GLU A 46 -10.88 0.59 18.19
C GLU A 46 -11.48 0.36 19.60
N LYS A 47 -12.51 1.11 20.01
CA LYS A 47 -13.25 0.84 21.26
C LYS A 47 -14.20 -0.35 21.16
N THR A 48 -14.60 -0.76 19.96
CA THR A 48 -15.54 -1.86 19.73
C THR A 48 -14.86 -3.13 19.21
N CYS A 49 -13.67 -3.02 18.62
CA CYS A 49 -12.94 -4.15 18.06
C CYS A 49 -11.71 -4.46 18.92
N GLY A 50 -11.91 -5.28 19.96
CA GLY A 50 -10.82 -5.93 20.66
C GLY A 50 -10.06 -6.83 19.68
N GLU A 51 -8.77 -6.56 19.53
CA GLU A 51 -7.76 -7.50 19.03
C GLU A 51 -8.11 -8.26 17.74
N THR A 52 -8.00 -7.59 16.58
CA THR A 52 -7.55 -8.31 15.37
C THR A 52 -6.77 -7.38 14.43
N LEU A 53 -5.46 -7.62 14.35
CA LEU A 53 -4.52 -7.03 13.40
C LEU A 53 -4.83 -7.55 11.99
N VAL A 54 -5.92 -7.08 11.38
CA VAL A 54 -6.09 -7.16 9.93
C VAL A 54 -5.15 -6.10 9.33
N LYS A 55 -4.36 -6.46 8.32
CA LYS A 55 -3.29 -5.64 7.69
C LYS A 55 -3.75 -4.28 7.07
N GLY A 56 -4.98 -3.86 7.36
CA GLY A 56 -5.52 -2.52 7.17
C GLY A 56 -7.03 -2.52 7.40
N ILE A 57 -7.63 -1.34 7.37
CA ILE A 57 -9.06 -1.13 7.61
C ILE A 57 -9.66 -0.42 6.39
N PRO A 58 -10.68 -1.01 5.73
CA PRO A 58 -11.45 -0.29 4.73
C PRO A 58 -12.30 0.80 5.38
N LEU A 59 -12.32 1.97 4.77
CA LEU A 59 -12.97 3.16 5.30
C LEU A 59 -13.82 3.81 4.21
N ILE A 60 -14.96 4.37 4.59
CA ILE A 60 -15.84 5.11 3.67
C ILE A 60 -15.83 6.57 4.12
N TYR A 61 -15.53 7.48 3.20
CA TYR A 61 -15.64 8.92 3.43
C TYR A 61 -16.21 9.60 2.20
N GLN A 62 -17.27 10.39 2.38
CA GLN A 62 -18.01 11.06 1.30
C GLN A 62 -18.39 10.09 0.15
N GLY A 63 -18.79 8.87 0.50
CA GLY A 63 -19.18 7.83 -0.49
C GLY A 63 -18.01 7.15 -1.21
N GLN A 64 -16.76 7.50 -0.92
CA GLN A 64 -15.58 6.86 -1.50
C GLN A 64 -14.90 5.90 -0.51
N PHE A 65 -14.36 4.81 -1.04
CA PHE A 65 -13.64 3.80 -0.27
C PHE A 65 -12.14 4.09 -0.21
N TYR A 66 -11.57 3.93 0.98
CA TYR A 66 -10.15 4.11 1.28
C TYR A 66 -9.64 2.90 2.06
N PHE A 67 -8.33 2.69 2.04
CA PHE A 67 -7.67 1.65 2.82
C PHE A 67 -6.61 2.26 3.73
N LEU A 68 -6.79 2.09 5.04
CA LEU A 68 -5.85 2.55 6.05
C LEU A 68 -4.99 1.39 6.54
N LYS A 69 -3.68 1.52 6.37
CA LYS A 69 -2.68 0.60 6.91
C LYS A 69 -2.05 1.17 8.17
N LYS A 70 -2.03 0.37 9.25
CA LYS A 70 -1.33 0.68 10.50
C LYS A 70 -0.02 -0.10 10.55
N GLY A 71 1.10 0.60 10.66
CA GLY A 71 2.41 -0.02 10.86
C GLY A 71 2.57 -0.55 12.28
N HIS A 72 3.42 -1.55 12.44
CA HIS A 72 3.70 -2.14 13.76
C HIS A 72 4.36 -1.14 14.72
N ARG A 73 3.90 -1.14 15.98
CA ARG A 73 4.62 -0.54 17.11
C ARG A 73 5.90 -1.33 17.34
N ARG A 74 7.05 -0.66 17.37
CA ARG A 74 8.28 -1.28 17.92
C ARG A 74 8.43 -0.80 19.37
N GLY A 75 8.69 -1.74 20.28
CA GLY A 75 8.51 -1.61 21.73
C GLY A 75 9.26 -0.51 22.48
N PHE A 76 8.96 -0.45 23.79
CA PHE A 76 9.14 0.64 24.76
C PHE A 76 10.57 1.20 24.93
N LEU A 77 11.62 0.49 24.54
CA LEU A 77 13.02 0.91 24.70
C LEU A 77 13.49 1.95 23.65
N ARG A 78 12.58 2.58 22.91
CA ARG A 78 12.90 3.30 21.67
C ARG A 78 12.68 4.82 21.71
N LYS A 79 12.49 5.40 22.89
CA LYS A 79 12.36 6.86 23.10
C LYS A 79 13.62 7.66 22.71
N THR A 80 14.74 6.98 22.50
CA THR A 80 16.03 7.59 22.09
C THR A 80 16.47 7.24 20.67
N TRP A 81 15.66 6.47 19.93
CA TRP A 81 15.95 5.93 18.58
C TRP A 81 14.88 6.34 17.54
N GLU A 82 14.22 7.48 17.79
CA GLU A 82 13.00 7.96 17.13
C GLU A 82 13.14 8.34 15.64
N SER A 83 14.28 8.09 14.98
CA SER A 83 14.55 8.65 13.63
C SER A 83 15.18 7.72 12.58
N PHE A 84 15.62 6.50 12.89
CA PHE A 84 16.46 5.72 11.95
C PHE A 84 15.76 4.66 11.08
N PHE A 85 14.51 4.30 11.34
CA PHE A 85 13.77 3.39 10.45
C PHE A 85 12.46 4.03 10.03
N SER A 86 12.48 4.58 8.83
CA SER A 86 11.28 5.02 8.12
C SER A 86 10.28 3.85 8.05
N PRO A 87 8.97 4.05 8.37
CA PRO A 87 7.97 3.01 8.22
C PRO A 87 8.06 2.33 6.84
N SER A 88 7.74 1.03 6.77
CA SER A 88 7.94 0.20 5.56
C SER A 88 7.37 0.84 4.29
N PHE A 89 6.24 1.52 4.41
CA PHE A 89 5.58 2.19 3.30
C PHE A 89 6.34 3.39 2.70
N TRP A 90 7.25 4.03 3.45
CA TRP A 90 8.03 5.15 2.91
C TRP A 90 9.03 4.75 1.83
N LYS A 91 9.32 3.45 1.71
CA LYS A 91 10.24 2.94 0.70
C LYS A 91 9.67 3.03 -0.72
N TRP A 92 8.36 2.96 -0.87
CA TRP A 92 7.72 2.88 -2.18
C TRP A 92 6.99 4.14 -2.61
N ILE A 93 6.51 4.95 -1.66
CA ILE A 93 5.86 6.25 -1.95
C ILE A 93 6.67 7.12 -2.93
N PRO A 94 8.01 7.26 -2.80
CA PRO A 94 8.80 8.07 -3.74
C PRO A 94 8.71 7.61 -5.20
N TYR A 95 8.47 6.31 -5.41
CA TYR A 95 8.43 5.70 -6.73
C TYR A 95 7.02 5.56 -7.29
N TYR A 96 5.99 6.06 -6.61
CA TYR A 96 4.60 5.86 -7.06
C TYR A 96 4.35 6.42 -8.47
N HIS A 97 4.95 7.57 -8.80
CA HIS A 97 4.86 8.19 -10.13
C HIS A 97 5.47 7.34 -11.26
N GLU A 98 6.35 6.39 -10.95
CA GLU A 98 6.85 5.40 -11.90
C GLU A 98 5.93 4.18 -11.95
N LEU A 99 5.40 3.76 -10.79
CA LEU A 99 4.46 2.65 -10.68
C LEU A 99 3.15 2.93 -11.44
N GLU A 100 2.62 4.15 -11.35
CA GLU A 100 1.35 4.54 -12.01
C GLU A 100 1.41 4.46 -13.55
N LYS A 101 2.62 4.47 -14.12
CA LYS A 101 2.86 4.37 -15.57
C LYS A 101 2.88 2.93 -16.06
N LEU A 102 2.86 1.96 -15.16
CA LEU A 102 2.75 0.54 -15.49
C LEU A 102 1.30 0.18 -15.73
N ASP A 103 1.08 -0.90 -16.47
CA ASP A 103 -0.27 -1.46 -16.70
C ASP A 103 -0.81 -2.24 -15.49
N LEU A 104 -0.05 -2.26 -14.38
CA LEU A 104 -0.48 -2.75 -13.09
C LEU A 104 -1.12 -1.62 -12.26
N LYS A 105 -2.14 -1.96 -11.48
CA LYS A 105 -2.70 -1.03 -10.50
C LYS A 105 -2.00 -1.16 -9.15
N PHE A 106 -1.84 -0.04 -8.46
CA PHE A 106 -1.18 0.06 -7.16
C PHE A 106 -1.97 0.99 -6.25
N PRO A 107 -2.00 0.73 -4.93
CA PRO A 107 -2.71 1.59 -3.99
C PRO A 107 -2.06 2.97 -3.96
N MET A 108 -2.80 4.00 -4.38
CA MET A 108 -2.29 5.38 -4.39
C MET A 108 -2.13 5.88 -2.96
N PRO A 109 -0.95 6.37 -2.56
CA PRO A 109 -0.77 6.97 -1.25
C PRO A 109 -1.49 8.32 -1.23
N ILE A 110 -2.49 8.45 -0.36
CA ILE A 110 -3.27 9.68 -0.20
C ILE A 110 -2.67 10.55 0.91
N GLY A 111 -2.22 9.89 1.97
CA GLY A 111 -1.61 10.57 3.10
C GLY A 111 -1.02 9.58 4.08
N PHE A 112 -0.14 10.05 4.94
CA PHE A 112 0.42 9.27 6.04
C PHE A 112 0.46 10.15 7.28
N GLY A 113 0.69 9.51 8.42
CA GLY A 113 0.88 10.22 9.66
C GLY A 113 1.14 9.23 10.78
N TRP A 114 0.80 9.66 11.99
CA TRP A 114 0.81 8.85 13.18
C TRP A 114 -0.61 8.69 13.70
N LEU A 115 -0.89 7.60 14.37
CA LEU A 115 -2.06 7.43 15.21
C LEU A 115 -1.57 6.90 16.55
N GLU A 116 -1.75 7.71 17.59
CA GLU A 116 -1.06 7.55 18.87
C GLU A 116 0.46 7.47 18.66
N ASN A 117 1.03 6.27 18.68
CA ASN A 117 2.46 5.99 18.47
C ASN A 117 2.72 5.03 17.29
N SER A 118 1.73 4.82 16.43
CA SER A 118 1.85 3.89 15.29
C SER A 118 1.83 4.69 13.99
N PRO A 119 2.76 4.45 13.06
CA PRO A 119 2.72 5.12 11.77
C PRO A 119 1.51 4.57 10.98
N ILE A 120 0.79 5.45 10.30
CA ILE A 120 -0.38 5.10 9.48
C ILE A 120 -0.21 5.60 8.06
N LEU A 121 -0.75 4.84 7.11
CA LEU A 121 -0.80 5.18 5.70
C LEU A 121 -2.25 5.03 5.22
N LEU A 122 -2.77 6.08 4.61
CA LEU A 122 -4.03 6.07 3.89
C LEU A 122 -3.76 5.92 2.40
N THR A 123 -4.46 4.97 1.77
CA THR A 123 -4.37 4.71 0.34
C THR A 123 -5.75 4.61 -0.30
N THR A 124 -5.81 4.69 -1.63
CA THR A 124 -7.02 4.33 -2.38
C THR A 124 -7.38 2.87 -2.12
N PHE A 125 -8.68 2.59 -1.98
CA PHE A 125 -9.15 1.22 -1.99
C PHE A 125 -9.11 0.65 -3.42
N LEU A 126 -8.53 -0.54 -3.58
CA LEU A 126 -8.55 -1.27 -4.84
C LEU A 126 -9.57 -2.41 -4.73
N GLN A 127 -10.51 -2.44 -5.66
CA GLN A 127 -11.49 -3.52 -5.74
C GLN A 127 -10.88 -4.75 -6.43
N GLY A 128 -11.25 -5.93 -5.95
CA GLY A 128 -10.83 -7.21 -6.53
C GLY A 128 -10.79 -8.31 -5.47
N GLU A 129 -10.84 -9.56 -5.92
CA GLU A 129 -10.56 -10.73 -5.08
C GLU A 129 -9.08 -11.03 -5.16
N ASN A 130 -8.45 -11.48 -4.06
CA ASN A 130 -7.04 -11.84 -4.14
C ASN A 130 -6.87 -13.15 -4.92
N LEU A 131 -5.76 -13.28 -5.65
CA LEU A 131 -5.55 -14.42 -6.56
C LEU A 131 -5.45 -15.75 -5.81
N TRP A 132 -4.97 -15.74 -4.56
CA TRP A 132 -4.92 -16.95 -3.73
C TRP A 132 -6.31 -17.53 -3.49
N ASP A 133 -7.25 -16.70 -3.04
CA ASP A 133 -8.63 -17.14 -2.79
C ASP A 133 -9.31 -17.62 -4.08
N LEU A 134 -9.06 -16.93 -5.20
CA LEU A 134 -9.57 -17.37 -6.51
C LEU A 134 -9.02 -18.74 -6.93
N MET A 135 -7.75 -19.03 -6.62
CA MET A 135 -7.09 -20.33 -6.88
C MET A 135 -7.61 -21.44 -5.96
N GLU A 136 -7.74 -21.18 -4.66
CA GLU A 136 -8.22 -22.16 -3.67
C GLU A 136 -9.69 -22.54 -3.88
N GLU A 137 -10.56 -21.56 -4.13
CA GLU A 137 -12.01 -21.77 -4.18
C GLU A 137 -12.50 -22.47 -5.47
N GLN A 138 -11.62 -22.86 -6.38
CA GLN A 138 -11.98 -23.44 -7.69
C GLN A 138 -13.04 -22.64 -8.46
N LYS A 139 -13.17 -21.33 -8.20
CA LYS A 139 -13.88 -20.34 -9.05
C LYS A 139 -13.14 -20.12 -10.40
N LEU A 140 -12.36 -21.13 -10.80
CA LEU A 140 -11.20 -21.09 -11.69
C LEU A 140 -11.53 -21.24 -13.16
N GLU A 141 -12.79 -21.52 -13.53
CA GLU A 141 -13.20 -21.59 -14.94
C GLU A 141 -13.00 -20.26 -15.69
N LEU A 142 -12.86 -19.13 -14.98
CA LEU A 142 -12.59 -17.84 -15.60
C LEU A 142 -11.09 -17.45 -15.54
N VAL A 143 -10.36 -17.71 -14.45
CA VAL A 143 -9.04 -17.11 -14.19
C VAL A 143 -7.85 -17.92 -14.72
N LEU A 144 -7.92 -19.25 -14.80
CA LEU A 144 -6.79 -20.10 -15.25
C LEU A 144 -6.73 -20.28 -16.77
N THR A 145 -6.97 -19.22 -17.53
CA THR A 145 -6.68 -19.27 -18.95
C THR A 145 -5.21 -18.94 -19.18
N ASP A 146 -4.58 -19.59 -20.16
CA ASP A 146 -3.21 -19.25 -20.58
C ASP A 146 -3.06 -17.75 -20.87
N SER A 147 -4.15 -17.09 -21.30
CA SER A 147 -4.18 -15.65 -21.56
C SER A 147 -4.07 -14.80 -20.28
N PHE A 148 -4.63 -15.23 -19.14
CA PHE A 148 -4.46 -14.54 -17.86
C PHE A 148 -3.01 -14.60 -17.39
N PHE A 149 -2.41 -15.80 -17.35
CA PHE A 149 -1.01 -15.94 -16.91
C PHE A 149 -0.03 -15.30 -17.88
N SER A 150 -0.33 -15.29 -19.19
CA SER A 150 0.44 -14.53 -20.17
C SER A 150 0.39 -13.03 -19.89
N LEU A 151 -0.80 -12.49 -19.59
CA LEU A 151 -0.98 -11.09 -19.21
C LEU A 151 -0.22 -10.77 -17.91
N LEU A 152 -0.43 -11.58 -16.86
CA LEU A 152 0.24 -11.40 -15.57
C LEU A 152 1.76 -11.46 -15.73
N GLY A 153 2.27 -12.44 -16.47
CA GLY A 153 3.69 -12.59 -16.76
C GLY A 153 4.26 -11.39 -17.52
N ALA A 154 3.54 -10.87 -18.52
CA ALA A 154 3.95 -9.67 -19.25
C ALA A 154 4.00 -8.43 -18.33
N GLN A 155 2.96 -8.22 -17.52
CA GLN A 155 2.85 -7.08 -16.62
C GLN A 155 3.90 -7.11 -15.49
N ILE A 156 4.12 -8.27 -14.86
CA ILE A 156 5.17 -8.47 -13.86
C ILE A 156 6.56 -8.36 -14.50
N GLY A 157 6.73 -8.88 -15.72
CA GLY A 157 7.95 -8.73 -16.49
C GLY A 157 8.31 -7.27 -16.74
N GLU A 158 7.35 -6.42 -17.13
CA GLU A 158 7.55 -4.99 -17.28
C GLU A 158 7.86 -4.29 -15.94
N PHE A 159 7.15 -4.65 -14.87
CA PHE A 159 7.44 -4.18 -13.50
C PHE A 159 8.90 -4.46 -13.12
N HIS A 160 9.39 -5.68 -13.36
CA HIS A 160 10.77 -6.06 -13.10
C HIS A 160 11.77 -5.36 -14.03
N LYS A 161 11.48 -5.21 -15.33
CA LYS A 161 12.33 -4.48 -16.29
C LYS A 161 12.51 -3.01 -15.92
N LYS A 162 11.47 -2.38 -15.34
CA LYS A 162 11.58 -1.05 -14.73
C LYS A 162 12.38 -1.04 -13.43
N GLY A 163 12.93 -2.18 -12.99
CA GLY A 163 13.80 -2.32 -11.83
C GLY A 163 13.04 -2.40 -10.52
N PHE A 164 11.73 -2.60 -10.53
CA PHE A 164 10.96 -2.86 -9.32
C PHE A 164 11.04 -4.33 -8.94
N LEU A 165 11.12 -4.60 -7.63
CA LEU A 165 10.99 -5.94 -7.04
C LEU A 165 10.01 -5.81 -5.90
N HIS A 166 8.96 -6.62 -5.87
CA HIS A 166 7.92 -6.54 -4.86
C HIS A 166 8.46 -6.89 -3.46
N GLY A 167 9.30 -7.92 -3.38
CA GLY A 167 9.92 -8.41 -2.15
C GLY A 167 9.03 -9.34 -1.30
N ASP A 168 7.77 -9.53 -1.69
CA ASP A 168 6.81 -10.49 -1.12
C ASP A 168 5.75 -10.84 -2.19
N LEU A 169 6.16 -11.04 -3.46
CA LEU A 169 5.22 -11.28 -4.55
C LEU A 169 4.61 -12.67 -4.39
N LYS A 170 3.31 -12.74 -4.12
CA LYS A 170 2.55 -13.99 -3.97
C LYS A 170 1.10 -13.77 -4.39
N PRO A 171 0.35 -14.83 -4.74
CA PRO A 171 -1.06 -14.71 -5.15
C PRO A 171 -1.92 -13.89 -4.19
N ALA A 172 -1.74 -14.01 -2.88
CA ALA A 172 -2.48 -13.23 -1.88
C ALA A 172 -2.22 -11.71 -1.92
N ASN A 173 -1.13 -11.26 -2.57
CA ASN A 173 -0.79 -9.85 -2.76
C ASN A 173 -1.15 -9.33 -4.18
N LEU A 174 -1.84 -10.14 -4.98
CA LEU A 174 -2.41 -9.74 -6.25
C LEU A 174 -3.93 -9.71 -6.12
N LEU A 175 -4.54 -8.56 -6.40
CA LEU A 175 -6.00 -8.48 -6.56
C LEU A 175 -6.34 -8.58 -8.03
N VAL A 176 -7.32 -9.41 -8.34
CA VAL A 176 -7.84 -9.62 -9.68
C VAL A 176 -9.27 -9.11 -9.72
N HIS A 177 -9.52 -8.25 -10.71
CA HIS A 177 -10.87 -7.81 -11.05
C HIS A 177 -11.17 -8.26 -12.48
N SER A 178 -12.22 -9.06 -12.63
CA SER A 178 -12.73 -9.49 -13.94
C SER A 178 -13.99 -8.69 -14.26
N GLN A 179 -13.98 -8.00 -15.39
CA GLN A 179 -15.19 -7.43 -15.96
C GLN A 179 -15.21 -7.77 -17.46
N GLU A 180 -16.29 -8.40 -17.92
CA GLU A 180 -16.49 -8.72 -19.35
C GLU A 180 -15.31 -9.48 -20.00
N LYS A 181 -14.74 -10.46 -19.27
CA LYS A 181 -13.57 -11.26 -19.69
C LYS A 181 -12.27 -10.47 -19.86
N ARG A 182 -12.19 -9.23 -19.34
CA ARG A 182 -10.94 -8.47 -19.23
C ARG A 182 -10.45 -8.50 -17.80
N TRP A 183 -9.19 -8.87 -17.64
CA TRP A 183 -8.51 -8.92 -16.36
C TRP A 183 -7.85 -7.59 -16.06
N ARG A 184 -8.09 -7.06 -14.87
CA ARG A 184 -7.29 -5.99 -14.27
C ARG A 184 -6.59 -6.54 -13.04
N ILE A 185 -5.27 -6.33 -13.00
CA ILE A 185 -4.42 -6.84 -11.94
C ILE A 185 -3.91 -5.66 -11.12
N ALA A 186 -4.08 -5.77 -9.81
CA ALA A 186 -3.53 -4.83 -8.85
C ALA A 186 -2.53 -5.52 -7.94
N VAL A 187 -1.42 -4.86 -7.66
CA VAL A 187 -0.40 -5.32 -6.72
C VAL A 187 -0.53 -4.54 -5.41
N VAL A 188 -0.71 -5.26 -4.30
CA VAL A 188 -0.88 -4.70 -2.96
C VAL A 188 0.23 -5.15 -2.01
N ASP A 189 0.30 -4.56 -0.82
CA ASP A 189 1.35 -4.81 0.19
C ASP A 189 2.79 -4.49 -0.27
N LEU A 190 2.99 -3.27 -0.78
CA LEU A 190 4.26 -2.75 -1.30
C LEU A 190 5.34 -2.47 -0.22
N ASP A 191 5.16 -2.92 1.01
CA ASP A 191 6.04 -2.59 2.15
C ASP A 191 7.49 -3.08 1.99
N ASN A 192 7.65 -4.12 1.17
CA ASN A 192 8.94 -4.72 0.84
C ASN A 192 9.47 -4.31 -0.53
N LEU A 193 8.78 -3.40 -1.23
CA LEU A 193 9.16 -2.95 -2.57
C LEU A 193 10.58 -2.40 -2.56
N LYS A 194 11.37 -2.82 -3.55
CA LYS A 194 12.72 -2.33 -3.80
C LYS A 194 12.79 -1.80 -5.23
N LYS A 195 13.36 -0.61 -5.39
CA LYS A 195 13.79 -0.09 -6.68
C LYS A 195 15.27 -0.39 -6.87
N ARG A 196 15.62 -0.96 -8.02
CA ARG A 196 16.99 -1.13 -8.50
C ARG A 196 17.22 -0.22 -9.71
N ARG A 197 18.47 0.19 -9.87
CA ARG A 197 18.91 0.98 -11.02
C ARG A 197 18.96 0.14 -12.30
N PHE A 198 19.34 -1.13 -12.16
CA PHE A 198 19.48 -2.07 -13.27
C PHE A 198 18.60 -3.30 -13.04
N TYR A 199 18.00 -3.76 -14.13
CA TYR A 199 17.25 -5.01 -14.16
C TYR A 199 18.19 -6.21 -14.00
N SER A 200 17.75 -7.23 -13.28
CA SER A 200 18.43 -8.51 -13.14
C SER A 200 17.40 -9.62 -13.25
N LEU A 201 17.55 -10.48 -14.26
CA LEU A 201 16.73 -11.68 -14.45
C LEU A 201 16.73 -12.55 -13.18
N PHE A 202 17.90 -12.73 -12.57
CA PHE A 202 18.04 -13.49 -11.32
C PHE A 202 17.20 -12.90 -10.19
N LEU A 203 17.21 -11.57 -10.00
CA LEU A 203 16.41 -10.94 -8.95
C LEU A 203 14.91 -10.97 -9.26
N GLY A 204 14.52 -10.83 -10.53
CA GLY A 204 13.13 -11.00 -10.95
C GLY A 204 12.63 -12.43 -10.70
N ALA A 205 13.43 -13.43 -11.07
CA ALA A 205 13.15 -14.84 -10.78
C ALA A 205 13.03 -15.09 -9.27
N LYS A 206 13.93 -14.51 -8.46
CA LYS A 206 13.85 -14.59 -6.99
C LYS A 206 12.59 -13.94 -6.43
N ASP A 207 12.12 -12.84 -7.02
CA ASP A 207 10.87 -12.21 -6.62
C ASP A 207 9.67 -13.13 -6.92
N LEU A 208 9.74 -13.90 -8.02
CA LEU A 208 8.74 -14.90 -8.41
C LEU A 208 8.82 -16.21 -7.61
N GLU A 209 9.92 -16.52 -6.92
CA GLU A 209 10.03 -17.74 -6.09
C GLU A 209 8.91 -17.83 -5.06
N ASN A 210 8.55 -16.69 -4.44
CA ASN A 210 7.43 -16.63 -3.51
C ASN A 210 6.09 -16.87 -4.21
N PHE A 211 5.95 -16.46 -5.47
CA PHE A 211 4.74 -16.70 -6.24
C PHE A 211 4.53 -18.18 -6.51
N ILE A 212 5.60 -18.91 -6.81
CA ILE A 212 5.57 -20.37 -7.06
C ILE A 212 5.46 -21.16 -5.75
N ARG A 213 6.10 -20.70 -4.67
CA ARG A 213 6.06 -21.39 -3.37
C ARG A 213 4.70 -21.29 -2.70
N TYR A 214 4.01 -20.16 -2.89
CA TYR A 214 2.72 -19.85 -2.27
C TYR A 214 1.62 -19.73 -3.34
N GLY A 215 1.69 -20.52 -4.41
CA GLY A 215 0.66 -20.65 -5.44
C GLY A 215 0.55 -22.10 -5.85
#